data_AF-A0A7J4KYV1-F1
#
_entry.id   AF-A0A7J4KYV1-F1
#
_cell.length_a   1.000
_cell.length_b   1.000
_cell.length_c   1.000
_cell.angle_alpha   90.00
_cell.angle_beta   90.00
_cell.angle_gamma   90.00
#
_symmetry.space_group_name_H-M   'P 1'
#
loop_
_entity.id
_entity.type
_entity.pdbx_description
1 polymer ?
#
loop_
_entity_poly.entity_id
_entity_poly.type
_entity_poly.pdbx_seq_one_letter_code
_entity_poly.pdbx_strand_id
1 'polypeptide(L)' 'MPEGRCMKCKKQVEIKNPQETSIKDGAIKAVKGVCPKCGTKVFRILGKK' A
#
# COMPACT_ATOMS: atom_id res chain seq x y z
N MET A 1 -2.63 -1.31 -11.77
CA MET A 1 -1.58 -0.99 -10.77
C MET A 1 -2.19 -1.13 -9.37
N PRO A 2 -1.43 -1.44 -8.31
CA PRO A 2 -2.01 -1.61 -6.99
C PRO A 2 -2.59 -0.27 -6.49
N GLU A 3 -3.90 -0.23 -6.32
CA GLU A 3 -4.60 0.93 -5.76
C GLU A 3 -4.53 0.89 -4.24
N GLY A 4 -4.30 2.03 -3.58
CA GLY A 4 -4.24 2.13 -2.13
C GLY A 4 -5.17 3.24 -1.66
N ARG A 5 -5.66 3.13 -0.43
CA ARG A 5 -6.37 4.25 0.19
C ARG A 5 -5.35 5.13 0.90
N CYS A 6 -5.18 6.36 0.43
CA CYS A 6 -4.36 7.33 1.15
C CYS A 6 -5.16 7.86 2.34
N MET A 7 -4.71 7.61 3.57
CA MET A 7 -5.37 8.13 4.77
C MET A 7 -5.37 9.66 4.83
N LYS A 8 -4.34 10.32 4.27
CA LYS A 8 -4.24 11.78 4.23
C LYS A 8 -5.23 12.41 3.23
N CYS A 9 -5.34 11.81 2.04
CA CYS A 9 -6.29 12.28 1.02
C CYS A 9 -7.70 11.71 1.19
N LYS A 10 -7.88 10.71 2.08
CA LYS A 10 -9.09 9.91 2.29
C LYS A 10 -9.72 9.31 1.03
N LYS A 11 -8.97 9.27 -0.07
CA LYS A 11 -9.38 8.79 -1.40
C LYS A 11 -8.57 7.56 -1.81
N GLN A 12 -9.13 6.78 -2.73
CA GLN A 12 -8.35 5.80 -3.47
C GLN A 12 -7.38 6.54 -4.40
N VAL A 13 -6.13 6.10 -4.37
CA VAL A 13 -5.06 6.61 -5.20
C VAL A 13 -4.25 5.42 -5.70
N GLU A 14 -3.67 5.56 -6.88
CA GLU A 14 -2.74 4.57 -7.39
C GLU A 14 -1.44 4.62 -6.58
N ILE A 15 -0.96 3.47 -6.09
CA ILE A 15 0.28 3.41 -5.31
C ILE A 15 1.46 3.57 -6.28
N LYS A 16 2.21 4.66 -6.14
CA LYS A 16 3.45 4.89 -6.89
C LYS A 16 4.60 4.15 -6.22
N ASN A 17 5.46 3.51 -7.00
CA ASN A 17 6.55 2.65 -6.52
C ASN A 17 6.06 1.55 -5.56
N PRO A 18 5.14 0.67 -5.99
CA PRO A 18 4.68 -0.43 -5.17
C PRO A 18 5.83 -1.41 -4.92
N GLN A 19 6.04 -1.75 -3.66
CA GLN A 19 6.95 -2.79 -3.20
C GLN A 19 6.16 -3.78 -2.38
N GLU A 20 6.29 -5.06 -2.72
CA GLU A 20 5.71 -6.14 -1.94
C GLU A 20 6.54 -6.36 -0.67
N THR A 21 5.87 -6.55 0.45
CA THR A 21 6.48 -6.85 1.74
C THR A 21 5.59 -7.84 2.49
N SER A 22 6.19 -8.83 3.12
CA SER A 22 5.47 -9.75 3.98
C SER A 22 5.60 -9.32 5.43
N ILE A 23 4.51 -9.43 6.19
CA ILE A 23 4.41 -9.07 7.61
C ILE A 23 3.94 -10.32 8.37
N LYS A 24 4.36 -10.49 9.64
CA LYS A 24 4.18 -11.73 10.42
C LYS A 24 4.77 -12.96 9.72
N ASP A 25 6.10 -13.05 9.64
CA ASP A 25 6.81 -14.26 9.16
C ASP A 25 6.23 -14.85 7.87
N GLY A 26 5.98 -14.00 6.87
CA GLY A 26 5.41 -14.45 5.59
C GLY A 26 3.88 -14.64 5.57
N ALA A 27 3.19 -14.65 6.72
CA ALA A 27 1.76 -14.98 6.80
C ALA A 27 0.84 -13.92 6.19
N ILE A 28 1.24 -12.65 6.16
CA ILE A 28 0.44 -11.55 5.58
C ILE A 28 1.24 -10.89 4.48
N LYS A 29 0.68 -10.82 3.26
CA LYS A 29 1.26 -10.00 2.19
C LYS A 29 0.74 -8.58 2.27
N ALA A 30 1.62 -7.62 2.08
CA ALA A 30 1.30 -6.22 1.98
C ALA A 30 2.07 -5.57 0.82
N VAL A 31 1.52 -4.51 0.27
CA VAL A 31 2.16 -3.65 -0.72
C VAL A 31 2.38 -2.30 -0.07
N LYS A 32 3.63 -1.87 0.04
CA LYS A 32 4.01 -0.52 0.44
C LYS A 32 4.29 0.32 -0.80
N GLY A 33 4.05 1.62 -0.74
CA GLY A 33 4.48 2.55 -1.78
C GLY A 33 4.15 3.99 -1.40
N VAL A 34 3.97 4.86 -2.37
CA VAL A 34 3.87 6.31 -2.17
C VAL A 34 2.64 6.88 -2.86
N CYS A 35 1.93 7.78 -2.17
CA CYS A 35 0.79 8.49 -2.73
C CYS A 35 1.29 9.55 -3.73
N PRO A 36 0.87 9.51 -5.01
CA PRO A 36 1.30 10.49 -6.01
C PRO A 36 0.74 11.90 -5.74
N LYS A 37 -0.32 12.03 -4.93
CA LYS A 37 -0.95 13.33 -4.63
C LYS A 37 -0.29 14.08 -3.47
N CYS A 38 0.11 13.38 -2.42
CA CYS A 38 0.59 14.01 -1.19
C CYS A 38 1.98 13.52 -0.73
N GLY A 39 2.61 12.61 -1.47
CA GLY A 39 3.93 12.06 -1.16
C GLY A 39 3.97 11.17 0.09
N THR A 40 2.83 10.93 0.75
CA THR A 40 2.77 10.11 1.97
C THR A 40 2.89 8.62 1.62
N LYS A 41 3.56 7.86 2.49
CA LYS A 41 3.65 6.40 2.34
C LYS A 41 2.26 5.77 2.46
N VAL A 42 1.91 4.92 1.50
CA VAL A 42 0.65 4.16 1.46
C VAL A 42 0.96 2.69 1.61
N PHE A 43 0.11 1.99 2.33
CA PHE A 43 0.23 0.54 2.53
C PHE A 43 -1.11 -0.10 2.22
N ARG A 44 -1.10 -1.20 1.47
CA ARG A 44 -2.26 -2.03 1.19
C ARG A 44 -1.96 -3.45 1.63
N ILE A 45 -2.76 -3.97 2.55
CA ILE A 45 -2.67 -5.37 2.97
C ILE A 45 -3.41 -6.20 1.92
N LEU A 46 -2.75 -7.18 1.32
CA LEU A 46 -3.33 -8.07 0.30
C LEU A 46 -4.13 -9.23 0.93
N GLY A 47 -3.81 -9.61 2.17
CA GLY A 47 -4.51 -10.66 2.91
C GLY A 47 -3.56 -11.70 3.50
N LYS A 48 -4.13 -12.59 4.33
CA LYS A 48 -3.46 -13.82 4.79
C LYS A 48 -3.61 -14.90 3.72
N LYS A 49 -2.56 -15.69 3.53
CA LYS A 49 -2.70 -17.01 2.90
C LYS A 49 -3.44 -17.95 3.85
#